data_AF-A0A3D5EJF8-F1
#
_entry.id   AF-A0A3D5EJF8-F1
#
_cell.length_a   1.000
_cell.length_b   1.000
_cell.length_c   1.000
_cell.angle_alpha   90.00
_cell.angle_beta   90.00
_cell.angle_gamma   90.00
#
_symmetry.space_group_name_H-M   'P 1'
#
loop_
_entity.id
_entity.type
_entity.pdbx_description
1 polymer ?
#
loop_
_entity_poly.entity_id
_entity_poly.type
_entity_poly.pdbx_seq_one_letter_code
_entity_poly.pdbx_strand_id
1 'polypeptide(L)'
;MNREQFNAHRKEFFEEAMSLSDAKAVEYTISNKDRLYNFKHVGSRLGINPKQAALTYILKHVDALCNDAKTGQQFSDETFRSRCLDISNYMVLITALHAEEKTPQPNEDNTKPSGDRNSIIGRNSANDTEPKKWNKLVRQKKA
;
A
#
# COMPACT_ATOMS: atom_id res chain seq x y z
N MET A 1 -17.28 7.01 28.45
CA MET A 1 -15.83 6.90 28.69
C MET A 1 -15.32 8.23 29.22
N ASN A 2 -14.69 8.26 30.39
CA ASN A 2 -14.07 9.47 30.96
C ASN A 2 -12.62 9.65 30.41
N ARG A 3 -11.93 10.73 30.80
CA ARG A 3 -10.59 11.05 30.30
C ARG A 3 -9.56 9.94 30.56
N GLU A 4 -9.57 9.36 31.76
CA GLU A 4 -8.61 8.32 32.15
C GLU A 4 -8.86 7.03 31.39
N GLN A 5 -10.13 6.62 31.30
CA GLN A 5 -10.55 5.46 30.51
C GLN A 5 -10.19 5.63 29.03
N PHE A 6 -10.36 6.83 28.46
CA PHE A 6 -9.99 7.09 27.07
C PHE A 6 -8.49 7.05 26.83
N ASN A 7 -7.70 7.61 27.75
CA ASN A 7 -6.24 7.57 27.66
C ASN A 7 -5.72 6.13 27.78
N ALA A 8 -6.30 5.32 28.67
CA ALA A 8 -5.98 3.89 28.79
C ALA A 8 -6.34 3.16 27.49
N HIS A 9 -7.56 3.33 26.99
CA HIS A 9 -8.02 2.72 25.75
C HIS A 9 -7.13 3.09 24.54
N ARG A 10 -6.76 4.36 24.42
CA ARG A 10 -5.86 4.85 23.37
C ARG A 10 -4.49 4.18 23.45
N LYS A 11 -3.92 4.06 24.65
CA LYS A 11 -2.63 3.42 24.87
C LYS A 11 -2.67 1.95 24.45
N GLU A 12 -3.65 1.20 24.95
CA GLU A 12 -3.86 -0.21 24.61
C GLU A 12 -4.02 -0.41 23.10
N PHE A 13 -4.79 0.45 22.43
CA PHE A 13 -5.00 0.39 20.99
C PHE A 13 -3.67 0.49 20.21
N PHE A 14 -2.82 1.46 20.53
CA PHE A 14 -1.56 1.64 19.79
C PHE A 14 -0.51 0.58 20.15
N GLU A 15 -0.49 0.08 21.39
CA GLU A 15 0.37 -1.05 21.78
C GLU A 15 0.03 -2.32 21.00
N GLU A 16 -1.27 -2.57 20.82
CA GLU A 16 -1.72 -3.70 20.02
C GLU A 16 -1.49 -3.50 18.53
N ALA A 17 -1.72 -2.28 18.01
CA ALA A 17 -1.45 -1.96 16.61
C ALA A 17 0.02 -2.25 16.26
N MET A 18 0.95 -1.82 17.12
CA MET A 18 2.38 -2.08 16.98
C MET A 18 2.68 -3.59 16.99
N SER A 19 2.14 -4.31 17.97
CA SER A 19 2.33 -5.76 18.10
C SER A 19 1.80 -6.53 16.87
N LEU A 20 0.63 -6.12 16.35
CA LEU A 20 0.04 -6.68 15.15
C LEU A 20 0.89 -6.38 13.90
N SER A 21 1.42 -5.16 13.81
CA SER A 21 2.31 -4.75 12.71
C SER A 21 3.56 -5.62 12.65
N ASP A 22 4.18 -5.90 13.79
CA ASP A 22 5.38 -6.75 13.84
C ASP A 22 5.09 -8.22 13.54
N ALA A 23 3.95 -8.75 14.01
CA ALA A 23 3.52 -10.10 13.64
C ALA A 23 3.28 -10.24 12.13
N LYS A 24 2.61 -9.27 11.50
CA LYS A 24 2.31 -9.28 10.07
C LYS A 24 3.48 -8.86 9.18
N ALA A 25 4.52 -8.23 9.74
CA ALA A 25 5.69 -7.79 8.97
C ALA A 25 6.34 -8.95 8.19
N VAL A 26 6.25 -10.18 8.71
CA VAL A 26 6.74 -11.39 8.04
C VAL A 26 5.95 -11.68 6.75
N GLU A 27 4.64 -11.38 6.72
CA GLU A 27 3.77 -11.63 5.56
C GLU A 27 3.97 -10.57 4.46
N TYR A 28 4.06 -9.29 4.83
CA TYR A 28 4.18 -8.19 3.86
C TYR A 28 5.58 -8.04 3.27
N THR A 29 6.60 -8.55 3.95
CA THR A 29 7.96 -8.47 3.45
C THR A 29 8.21 -9.41 2.28
N ILE A 30 7.43 -10.48 2.06
CA ILE A 30 7.79 -11.55 1.09
C ILE A 30 9.27 -11.96 1.29
N SER A 31 9.72 -12.04 2.55
CA SER A 31 11.12 -12.26 2.93
C SER A 31 12.12 -11.16 2.46
N ASN A 32 11.64 -9.99 2.05
CA ASN A 32 12.44 -8.81 1.73
C ASN A 32 12.69 -7.96 2.99
N LYS A 33 13.89 -7.39 3.12
CA LYS A 33 14.20 -6.50 4.25
C LYS A 33 13.41 -5.18 4.21
N ASP A 34 12.96 -4.76 3.03
CA ASP A 34 12.15 -3.56 2.85
C ASP A 34 10.66 -3.83 3.18
N ARG A 35 10.20 -3.27 4.31
CA ARG A 35 8.80 -3.33 4.74
C ARG A 35 7.83 -2.63 3.78
N LEU A 36 8.32 -1.79 2.86
CA LEU A 36 7.52 -1.08 1.86
C LEU A 36 7.53 -1.78 0.49
N TYR A 37 8.28 -2.87 0.34
CA TYR A 37 8.47 -3.58 -0.92
C TYR A 37 7.15 -4.01 -1.56
N ASN A 38 6.20 -4.53 -0.77
CA ASN A 38 4.91 -4.95 -1.30
C ASN A 38 4.18 -3.83 -2.06
N PHE A 39 4.16 -2.61 -1.54
CA PHE A 39 3.50 -1.47 -2.19
C PHE A 39 4.23 -1.03 -3.45
N LYS A 40 5.56 -1.01 -3.43
CA LYS A 40 6.40 -0.71 -4.60
C LYS A 40 6.15 -1.73 -5.72
N HIS A 41 6.12 -3.01 -5.35
CA HIS A 41 5.91 -4.13 -6.25
C HIS A 41 4.49 -4.16 -6.84
N VAL A 42 3.46 -4.02 -6.00
CA VAL A 42 2.06 -3.92 -6.45
C VAL A 42 1.86 -2.69 -7.32
N GLY A 43 2.42 -1.54 -6.93
CA GLY A 43 2.38 -0.31 -7.71
C GLY A 43 2.98 -0.51 -9.11
N SER A 44 4.19 -1.06 -9.18
CA SER A 44 4.86 -1.39 -10.45
C SER A 44 4.03 -2.34 -11.32
N ARG A 45 3.46 -3.41 -10.73
CA ARG A 45 2.62 -4.38 -11.47
C ARG A 45 1.35 -3.77 -12.04
N LEU A 46 0.75 -2.81 -11.35
CA LEU A 46 -0.53 -2.20 -11.71
C LEU A 46 -0.37 -0.84 -12.43
N GLY A 47 0.85 -0.32 -12.56
CA GLY A 47 1.11 1.00 -13.16
C GLY A 47 0.61 2.17 -12.29
N ILE A 48 0.55 1.98 -10.97
CA ILE A 48 0.14 3.03 -10.01
C ILE A 48 1.29 3.33 -9.05
N ASN A 49 1.27 4.49 -8.42
CA ASN A 49 2.30 4.81 -7.44
C ASN A 49 2.12 3.96 -6.15
N PRO A 50 3.20 3.73 -5.37
CA PRO A 50 3.13 2.89 -4.17
C PRO A 50 2.13 3.40 -3.11
N LYS A 51 1.94 4.72 -3.00
CA LYS A 51 0.94 5.31 -2.09
C LYS A 51 -0.49 4.98 -2.50
N GLN A 52 -0.80 4.94 -3.80
CA GLN A 52 -2.09 4.50 -4.33
C GLN A 52 -2.33 3.01 -4.04
N ALA A 53 -1.28 2.17 -4.17
CA ALA A 53 -1.37 0.77 -3.77
C ALA A 53 -1.68 0.63 -2.28
N ALA A 54 -0.99 1.36 -1.40
CA ALA A 54 -1.25 1.37 0.04
C ALA A 54 -2.67 1.86 0.38
N LEU A 55 -3.13 2.94 -0.25
CA LEU A 55 -4.50 3.46 -0.07
C LEU A 55 -5.57 2.45 -0.46
N THR A 56 -5.32 1.60 -1.46
CA THR A 56 -6.26 0.53 -1.85
C THR A 56 -6.49 -0.47 -0.71
N TYR A 57 -5.43 -0.82 0.03
CA TYR A 57 -5.57 -1.69 1.20
C TYR A 57 -6.30 -1.00 2.36
N ILE A 58 -6.11 0.30 2.55
CA ILE A 58 -6.88 1.08 3.53
C ILE A 58 -8.37 1.08 3.16
N LEU A 59 -8.69 1.38 1.90
CA LEU A 59 -10.07 1.45 1.42
C LEU A 59 -10.81 0.12 1.64
N LYS A 60 -10.15 -1.02 1.41
CA LYS A 60 -10.71 -2.34 1.74
C LYS A 60 -11.23 -2.41 3.19
N HIS A 61 -10.45 -1.94 4.17
CA HIS A 61 -10.85 -1.96 5.57
C HIS A 61 -11.90 -0.90 5.89
N VAL A 62 -11.80 0.30 5.30
CA VAL A 62 -12.80 1.37 5.46
C VAL A 62 -14.16 0.92 4.92
N ASP A 63 -14.21 0.32 3.74
CA ASP A 63 -15.45 -0.17 3.13
C ASP A 63 -16.11 -1.23 4.02
N ALA A 64 -15.33 -2.12 4.61
CA ALA A 64 -15.83 -3.12 5.55
C ALA A 64 -16.38 -2.49 6.84
N LEU A 65 -15.70 -1.47 7.40
CA LEU A 65 -16.20 -0.72 8.55
C LEU A 65 -17.49 0.03 8.23
N CYS A 66 -17.58 0.64 7.04
CA CYS A 66 -18.80 1.30 6.57
C CYS A 66 -19.95 0.30 6.42
N ASN A 67 -19.67 -0.91 5.93
CA ASN A 67 -20.67 -1.96 5.85
C ASN A 67 -21.15 -2.40 7.23
N ASP A 68 -20.23 -2.69 8.16
CA ASP A 68 -20.56 -3.07 9.55
C ASP A 68 -21.40 -1.98 10.24
N ALA A 69 -21.05 -0.70 10.04
CA ALA A 69 -21.79 0.43 10.58
C ALA A 69 -23.19 0.59 9.98
N LYS A 70 -23.36 0.26 8.70
CA LYS A 70 -24.65 0.35 8.00
C LYS A 70 -25.61 -0.78 8.40
N THR A 71 -25.10 -1.98 8.62
CA THR A 71 -25.91 -3.18 8.86
C THR A 71 -26.03 -3.53 10.35
N GLY A 72 -25.14 -3.02 11.19
CA GLY A 72 -24.98 -3.44 12.58
C GLY A 72 -24.50 -4.90 12.72
N GLN A 73 -24.04 -5.52 11.63
CA GLN A 73 -23.63 -6.91 11.57
C GLN A 73 -22.22 -7.03 11.00
N GLN A 74 -21.38 -7.82 11.65
CA GLN A 74 -20.05 -8.15 11.18
C GLN A 74 -20.13 -9.37 10.24
N PHE A 75 -19.82 -9.18 8.96
CA PHE A 75 -19.92 -10.24 7.94
C PHE A 75 -18.61 -10.96 7.61
N SER A 76 -17.50 -10.51 8.20
CA SER A 76 -16.17 -11.08 7.96
C SER A 76 -15.51 -11.45 9.29
N ASP A 77 -14.59 -12.42 9.23
CA ASP A 77 -13.87 -12.92 10.40
C ASP A 77 -13.01 -11.84 11.08
N GLU A 78 -12.57 -10.82 10.34
CA GLU A 78 -11.94 -9.63 10.91
C GLU A 78 -12.96 -8.82 11.74
N THR A 79 -12.57 -8.39 12.92
CA THR A 79 -13.41 -7.56 13.80
C THR A 79 -13.36 -6.08 13.45
N PHE A 80 -14.37 -5.31 13.86
CA PHE A 80 -14.34 -3.83 13.77
C PHE A 80 -13.02 -3.26 14.33
N ARG A 81 -12.61 -3.75 15.51
CA ARG A 81 -11.41 -3.27 16.17
C ARG A 81 -10.13 -3.66 15.42
N SER A 82 -10.03 -4.90 14.93
CA SER A 82 -8.84 -5.32 14.15
C SER A 82 -8.70 -4.55 12.84
N ARG A 83 -9.80 -4.18 12.18
CA ARG A 83 -9.76 -3.30 10.99
C ARG A 83 -9.22 -1.91 11.32
N CYS A 84 -9.62 -1.33 12.46
CA CYS A 84 -9.07 -0.04 12.92
C CYS A 84 -7.56 -0.12 13.20
N LEU A 85 -7.08 -1.22 13.79
CA LEU A 85 -5.65 -1.46 14.01
C LEU A 85 -4.90 -1.55 12.67
N ASP A 86 -5.44 -2.31 11.71
CA ASP A 86 -4.86 -2.44 10.36
C ASP A 86 -4.77 -1.09 9.65
N ILE A 87 -5.86 -0.29 9.65
CA ILE A 87 -5.84 1.06 9.08
C ILE A 87 -4.76 1.91 9.73
N SER A 88 -4.63 1.87 11.06
CA SER A 88 -3.61 2.65 11.78
C SER A 88 -2.19 2.26 11.36
N ASN A 89 -1.94 0.97 11.19
CA ASN A 89 -0.66 0.47 10.69
C ASN A 89 -0.41 0.88 9.23
N TYR A 90 -1.41 0.84 8.36
CA TYR A 90 -1.27 1.34 6.99
C TYR A 90 -1.00 2.84 6.94
N MET A 91 -1.54 3.63 7.88
CA MET A 91 -1.20 5.06 7.97
C MET A 91 0.29 5.26 8.27
N VAL A 92 0.88 4.46 9.17
CA VAL A 92 2.33 4.47 9.41
C VAL A 92 3.09 4.15 8.12
N LEU A 93 2.70 3.10 7.39
CA LEU A 93 3.35 2.69 6.13
C LEU A 93 3.26 3.77 5.04
N ILE A 94 2.13 4.47 4.92
CA ILE A 94 1.98 5.60 3.99
C ILE A 94 2.90 6.76 4.37
N THR A 95 3.00 7.10 5.66
CA THR A 95 3.91 8.15 6.10
C THR A 95 5.38 7.79 5.86
N ALA A 96 5.74 6.50 5.98
CA ALA A 96 7.06 5.99 5.65
C ALA A 96 7.35 6.10 4.14
N LEU A 97 6.41 5.71 3.27
CA LEU A 97 6.52 5.91 1.81
C LEU A 97 6.73 7.39 1.47
N HIS A 98 5.99 8.29 2.13
CA HIS A 98 6.12 9.74 1.90
C HIS A 98 7.46 10.30 2.39
N ALA A 99 8.00 9.78 3.49
CA ALA A 99 9.33 10.16 3.98
C ALA A 99 10.44 9.67 3.05
N GLU A 100 10.29 8.47 2.47
CA GLU A 100 11.22 7.90 1.49
C GLU A 100 11.30 8.76 0.21
N GLU A 101 10.16 9.25 -0.29
CA GLU A 101 10.13 10.15 -1.48
C GLU A 101 10.91 11.46 -1.28
N LYS A 102 10.99 11.96 -0.04
CA LYS A 102 11.69 13.21 0.30
C LYS A 102 13.19 13.02 0.51
N THR A 103 13.63 11.77 0.71
CA THR A 103 15.02 11.44 0.98
C THR A 103 15.63 10.91 -0.31
N PRO A 104 16.59 11.59 -0.94
CA PRO A 104 17.31 11.01 -2.06
C PRO A 104 17.93 9.69 -1.60
N GLN A 105 17.53 8.58 -2.21
CA GLN A 105 18.19 7.30 -1.98
C GLN A 105 19.67 7.47 -2.38
N PRO A 106 20.64 7.02 -1.56
CA PRO A 106 22.00 6.86 -2.05
C PRO A 106 21.93 5.95 -3.27
N ASN A 107 22.39 6.46 -4.40
CA ASN A 107 22.42 5.76 -5.68
C ASN A 107 23.20 4.46 -5.50
N GLU A 108 22.49 3.34 -5.33
CA GLU A 108 23.06 2.03 -5.54
C GLU A 108 23.29 1.90 -7.06
N ASP A 109 24.58 1.84 -7.44
CA ASP A 109 25.16 1.62 -8.78
C ASP A 109 25.75 2.85 -9.49
N ASN A 110 26.89 3.35 -8.99
CA ASN A 110 27.79 4.28 -9.69
C ASN A 110 28.70 3.58 -10.73
N THR A 111 28.37 2.37 -11.20
CA THR A 111 29.22 1.61 -12.14
C THR A 111 28.76 1.63 -13.60
N LYS A 112 27.71 2.39 -13.95
CA LYS A 112 27.29 2.56 -15.35
C LYS A 112 27.77 3.90 -15.91
N PRO A 113 28.54 3.92 -17.02
CA PRO A 113 29.05 5.15 -17.57
C PRO A 113 27.90 6.04 -18.04
N SER A 114 27.97 7.31 -17.65
CA SER A 114 27.04 8.37 -18.03
C SER A 114 27.17 8.62 -19.55
N GLY A 115 26.17 8.18 -20.31
CA GLY A 115 26.03 8.49 -21.73
C GLY A 115 25.26 9.80 -21.94
N ASP A 116 25.99 10.80 -22.43
CA ASP A 116 25.64 12.10 -23.02
C ASP A 116 24.22 12.69 -22.89
N ARG A 117 24.19 13.91 -22.34
CA ARG A 117 23.15 14.92 -22.60
C ARG A 117 23.59 15.84 -23.74
N ASN A 118 22.87 15.81 -24.85
CA ASN A 118 22.55 16.90 -25.79
C ASN A 118 21.96 16.24 -27.05
N SER A 119 20.87 16.63 -27.70
CA SER A 119 20.08 17.86 -27.68
C SER A 119 18.88 17.68 -28.64
N ILE A 120 17.76 18.40 -28.38
CA ILE A 120 16.96 19.15 -29.37
C ILE A 120 15.96 18.41 -30.32
N ILE A 121 14.68 18.80 -30.14
CA ILE A 121 13.56 18.98 -31.10
C ILE A 121 12.80 17.75 -31.67
N GLY A 122 11.51 17.66 -31.29
CA GLY A 122 10.40 17.75 -32.25
C GLY A 122 9.73 16.47 -32.78
N ARG A 123 8.45 16.32 -32.41
CA ARG A 123 7.30 15.72 -33.14
C ARG A 123 7.22 14.19 -33.33
N ASN A 124 6.08 13.67 -32.89
CA ASN A 124 5.22 12.62 -33.45
C ASN A 124 5.86 11.54 -34.33
N SER A 125 5.83 10.29 -33.87
CA SER A 125 5.44 9.16 -34.72
C SER A 125 4.94 8.00 -33.87
N ALA A 126 3.92 7.32 -34.41
CA ALA A 126 3.31 6.11 -33.91
C ALA A 126 4.32 4.96 -33.71
N ASN A 127 3.91 4.00 -32.86
CA ASN A 127 4.57 2.74 -32.47
C ASN A 127 5.45 2.81 -31.22
N ASP A 128 4.81 2.80 -30.05
CA ASP A 128 5.34 2.04 -28.93
C ASP A 128 4.31 0.97 -28.53
N THR A 129 4.70 -0.28 -28.73
CA THR A 129 3.91 -1.47 -28.47
C THR A 129 3.61 -1.61 -26.98
N GLU A 130 2.41 -1.22 -26.62
CA GLU A 130 1.71 -1.57 -25.38
C GLU A 130 1.76 -3.10 -25.15
N PRO A 131 2.12 -3.62 -23.95
CA PRO A 131 2.13 -5.06 -23.71
C PRO A 131 0.68 -5.57 -23.66
N LYS A 132 0.16 -6.02 -24.81
CA LYS A 132 -1.17 -6.62 -25.05
C LYS A 132 -1.40 -7.96 -24.34
N LYS A 133 -0.95 -8.14 -23.09
CA LYS A 133 -1.08 -9.40 -22.35
C LYS A 133 -2.19 -9.41 -21.30
N TRP A 134 -2.77 -8.24 -20.96
CA TRP A 134 -3.75 -8.15 -19.86
C TRP A 134 -5.22 -8.03 -20.33
N ASN A 135 -5.49 -7.59 -21.56
CA ASN A 135 -6.86 -7.42 -22.07
C ASN A 135 -7.55 -8.73 -22.54
N LYS A 136 -6.92 -9.91 -22.36
CA LYS A 136 -7.49 -11.20 -22.79
C LYS A 136 -8.14 -12.02 -21.67
N LEU A 137 -8.18 -11.53 -20.44
CA LEU A 137 -8.89 -12.20 -19.35
C LEU A 137 -10.34 -11.72 -19.29
N VAL A 138 -11.15 -12.17 -20.25
CA VAL A 138 -12.62 -12.04 -20.16
C VAL A 138 -13.15 -13.13 -19.24
N ARG A 139 -13.82 -12.71 -18.17
CA ARG A 139 -14.50 -13.57 -17.19
C ARG A 139 -15.57 -14.40 -17.89
N GLN A 140 -15.42 -15.72 -17.95
CA GLN A 140 -16.47 -16.62 -18.43
C GLN A 140 -17.69 -16.52 -17.49
N LYS A 141 -18.84 -16.09 -18.01
CA LYS A 141 -20.13 -16.26 -17.32
C LYS A 141 -20.50 -17.74 -17.42
N LYS A 142 -20.60 -18.44 -16.29
CA LYS A 142 -21.26 -19.74 -16.24
C LYS A 142 -22.77 -19.52 -16.40
N ALA A 143 -23.37 -20.26 -17.32
CA ALA A 143 -24.82 -20.41 -17.47
C ALA A 143 -25.42 -21.21 -16.31
#